data_AF-A0A7C1I6E0-F1
#
_entry.id   AF-A0A7C1I6E0-F1
#
_cell.length_a   1.000
_cell.length_b   1.000
_cell.length_c   1.000
_cell.angle_alpha   90.00
_cell.angle_beta   90.00
_cell.angle_gamma   90.00
#
_symmetry.space_group_name_H-M   'P 1'
#
loop_
_entity.id
_entity.type
_entity.pdbx_description
1 polymer ?
#
loop_
_entity_poly.entity_id
_entity_poly.type
_entity_poly.pdbx_seq_one_letter_code
_entity_poly.pdbx_strand_id
1 'polypeptide(L)'
;TRDRMALAVASIPGIAVDLQPYFCLNKYAGDLLLREDGSFYEKRGPVIRSDYGAAISLTFTLKPNESKTVPVAVVLDFPEQDYIDGTTFERKYVRNFPDPESRTLDMVKVALENYPQWWNRTVAIQERIFDLISSTSSYQDDREGAFRLTRLMLNELHFPLSNACVWVDDEQGERARFLECFDYAYIDPSDVDWYSMVLLMLFPDVEKELCQAFIDSIQAEDPTPRWYHYHASFVEARMHFEENPEEYEDVSLTQIRDEFKTKGSVAHDVGAMPKGHPLRNVSDYAWYNNNYWVDLYPKLMMRVLRNVKFTGDTGFLRSNWETLKFGLESLLKLDFDNDGIPEGHPDDVKNTFDNLVLFGADAYDATQFLGGCQALIKMAQMLGEKEDEEHIRKVYEKAWSSFEQLWREDQNRKGEKLEYYVTCFDPETGNTNTDVWTNQLDALWYLTAIGEAPSIPEDRVKKILKTIYRTNRAFMGWAMCKTKDGEAVESEQGQDVYTTSNYVLAQLLDHYGMVEESKEVYKHMDRVVFDCANTLTTPDNLRAELEIEAGETEAGPHYIVAAYPRPGAVWTHLVLNHIRDLQDGNRTRTIGPEDLMPFFPWLMGGPDGDK
;
A
#
# COMPACT_ATOMS: atom_id res chain seq x y z
N THR A 1 -37.82 1.88 0.74
CA THR A 1 -36.50 2.31 1.24
C THR A 1 -35.62 2.64 0.05
N ARG A 2 -34.68 3.58 0.19
CA ARG A 2 -33.68 3.88 -0.84
C ARG A 2 -32.69 2.72 -0.97
N ASP A 3 -32.32 2.13 0.16
CA ASP A 3 -31.45 0.96 0.23
C ASP A 3 -32.21 -0.34 0.01
N ARG A 4 -31.59 -1.24 -0.76
CA ARG A 4 -32.14 -2.54 -1.13
C ARG A 4 -31.02 -3.58 -1.20
N MET A 5 -31.29 -4.77 -0.70
CA MET A 5 -30.49 -5.96 -0.94
C MET A 5 -31.34 -6.95 -1.74
N ALA A 6 -30.77 -7.58 -2.75
CA ALA A 6 -31.45 -8.59 -3.55
C ALA A 6 -30.62 -9.86 -3.65
N LEU A 7 -31.30 -11.00 -3.51
CA LEU A 7 -30.82 -12.32 -3.89
C LEU A 7 -31.66 -12.75 -5.09
N ALA A 8 -31.02 -13.19 -6.17
CA ALA A 8 -31.71 -13.51 -7.42
C ALA A 8 -31.10 -14.71 -8.15
N VAL A 9 -31.96 -15.43 -8.87
CA VAL A 9 -31.62 -16.56 -9.73
C VAL A 9 -32.35 -16.38 -11.06
N ALA A 10 -31.72 -16.75 -12.17
CA ALA A 10 -32.39 -16.79 -13.46
C ALA A 10 -33.39 -17.96 -13.54
N SER A 11 -34.44 -17.83 -14.35
CA SER A 11 -35.31 -18.97 -14.67
C SER A 11 -34.55 -19.95 -15.56
N ILE A 12 -34.33 -21.18 -15.07
CA ILE A 12 -33.59 -22.22 -15.79
C ILE A 12 -34.51 -23.42 -16.03
N PRO A 13 -34.65 -23.91 -17.28
CA PRO A 13 -35.46 -25.08 -17.57
C PRO A 13 -35.11 -26.30 -16.71
N GLY A 14 -36.13 -26.92 -16.11
CA GLY A 14 -35.97 -28.09 -15.25
C GLY A 14 -35.46 -27.77 -13.84
N ILE A 15 -35.49 -26.50 -13.43
CA ILE A 15 -35.30 -26.07 -12.04
C ILE A 15 -36.60 -25.43 -11.56
N ALA A 16 -37.21 -26.00 -10.53
CA ALA A 16 -38.29 -25.35 -9.81
C ALA A 16 -37.69 -24.34 -8.83
N VAL A 17 -38.23 -23.12 -8.83
CA VAL A 17 -37.81 -22.04 -7.94
C VAL A 17 -38.98 -21.70 -7.04
N ASP A 18 -38.74 -21.66 -5.73
CA ASP A 18 -39.70 -21.16 -4.75
C ASP A 18 -39.05 -20.09 -3.88
N LEU A 19 -39.82 -19.05 -3.52
CA LEU A 19 -39.28 -17.82 -2.88
C LEU A 19 -39.91 -17.61 -1.50
N GLN A 20 -39.09 -17.44 -0.45
CA GLN A 20 -39.53 -16.99 0.86
C GLN A 20 -39.17 -15.51 1.02
N PRO A 21 -40.10 -14.57 0.74
CA PRO A 21 -39.80 -13.14 0.81
C PRO A 21 -39.57 -12.63 2.23
N TYR A 22 -40.09 -13.34 3.25
CA TYR A 22 -39.95 -12.98 4.66
C TYR A 22 -39.71 -14.22 5.51
N PHE A 23 -38.58 -14.27 6.21
CA PHE A 23 -38.37 -15.14 7.38
C PHE A 23 -37.76 -14.32 8.52
N CYS A 24 -38.16 -14.58 9.77
CA CYS A 24 -37.63 -13.83 10.91
C CYS A 24 -36.21 -14.28 11.26
N LEU A 25 -35.24 -13.36 11.29
CA LEU A 25 -33.84 -13.67 11.63
C LEU A 25 -33.65 -14.11 13.09
N ASN A 26 -34.45 -13.56 14.01
CA ASN A 26 -34.29 -13.70 15.46
C ASN A 26 -35.40 -14.56 16.14
N LYS A 27 -36.13 -15.38 15.37
CA LYS A 27 -37.16 -16.31 15.88
C LYS A 27 -37.00 -17.71 15.27
N TYR A 28 -37.69 -18.69 15.85
CA TYR A 28 -37.67 -20.10 15.45
C TYR A 28 -37.64 -20.31 13.92
N ALA A 29 -36.67 -21.08 13.42
CA ALA A 29 -36.38 -21.33 12.00
C ALA A 29 -37.44 -22.15 11.23
N GLY A 30 -38.63 -22.34 11.79
CA GLY A 30 -39.75 -23.02 11.13
C GLY A 30 -40.13 -22.39 9.78
N ASP A 31 -39.84 -21.10 9.63
CA ASP A 31 -40.12 -20.30 8.42
C ASP A 31 -39.21 -20.66 7.23
N LEU A 32 -38.16 -21.46 7.45
CA LEU A 32 -37.26 -21.99 6.42
C LEU A 32 -37.44 -23.49 6.17
N LEU A 33 -38.46 -24.12 6.76
CA LEU A 33 -38.75 -25.53 6.51
C LEU A 33 -39.17 -25.72 5.06
N LEU A 34 -38.58 -26.74 4.42
CA LEU A 34 -38.92 -27.15 3.06
C LEU A 34 -39.79 -28.42 3.09
N ARG A 35 -40.68 -28.54 2.12
CA ARG A 35 -41.43 -29.77 1.80
C ARG A 35 -40.54 -30.73 1.01
N GLU A 36 -41.01 -31.96 0.80
CA GLU A 36 -40.29 -32.97 -0.01
C GLU A 36 -40.05 -32.53 -1.45
N ASP A 37 -40.93 -31.69 -2.02
CA ASP A 37 -40.77 -31.08 -3.34
C ASP A 37 -39.84 -29.84 -3.34
N GLY A 38 -39.25 -29.52 -2.18
CA GLY A 38 -38.36 -28.39 -1.96
C GLY A 38 -39.05 -27.03 -1.90
N SER A 39 -40.38 -26.95 -1.96
CA SER A 39 -41.09 -25.69 -1.71
C SER A 39 -41.05 -25.33 -0.22
N PHE A 40 -41.09 -24.05 0.13
CA PHE A 40 -41.21 -23.63 1.52
C PHE A 40 -42.55 -24.11 2.10
N TYR A 41 -42.50 -24.61 3.34
CA TYR A 41 -43.64 -25.22 4.01
C TYR A 41 -44.78 -24.22 4.25
N GLU A 42 -44.44 -23.04 4.75
CA GLU A 42 -45.37 -21.94 5.05
C GLU A 42 -44.80 -20.61 4.54
N LYS A 43 -45.56 -19.91 3.69
CA LYS A 43 -45.26 -18.52 3.31
C LYS A 43 -45.78 -17.60 4.40
N ARG A 44 -44.90 -16.77 4.96
CA ARG A 44 -45.30 -15.74 5.91
C ARG A 44 -45.26 -14.36 5.28
N GLY A 45 -46.21 -13.52 5.70
CA GLY A 45 -46.16 -12.09 5.45
C GLY A 45 -45.22 -11.39 6.43
N PRO A 46 -44.91 -10.10 6.19
CA PRO A 46 -44.10 -9.32 7.10
C PRO A 46 -44.82 -9.14 8.44
N VAL A 47 -44.12 -9.37 9.54
CA VAL A 47 -44.56 -9.05 10.91
C VAL A 47 -44.07 -7.64 11.28
N ILE A 48 -44.87 -6.87 12.01
CA ILE A 48 -44.45 -5.53 12.43
C ILE A 48 -43.35 -5.65 13.49
N ARG A 49 -42.29 -4.83 13.40
CA ARG A 49 -41.15 -4.79 14.34
C ARG A 49 -40.41 -6.13 14.46
N SER A 50 -40.00 -6.72 13.35
CA SER A 50 -39.01 -7.81 13.37
C SER A 50 -38.04 -7.66 12.21
N ASP A 51 -36.87 -8.27 12.36
CA ASP A 51 -35.85 -8.30 11.31
C ASP A 51 -36.12 -9.47 10.36
N TYR A 52 -36.05 -9.20 9.06
CA TYR A 52 -36.35 -10.16 8.01
C TYR A 52 -35.14 -10.49 7.17
N GLY A 53 -35.03 -11.74 6.77
CA GLY A 53 -34.31 -12.14 5.57
C GLY A 53 -35.27 -12.60 4.48
N ALA A 54 -34.71 -12.81 3.29
CA ALA A 54 -35.36 -13.49 2.18
C ALA A 54 -34.56 -14.74 1.81
N ALA A 55 -35.24 -15.79 1.32
CA ALA A 55 -34.60 -17.03 0.89
C ALA A 55 -35.15 -17.51 -0.46
N ILE A 56 -34.31 -18.23 -1.19
CA ILE A 56 -34.66 -18.89 -2.46
C ILE A 56 -34.40 -20.38 -2.29
N SER A 57 -35.37 -21.20 -2.67
CA SER A 57 -35.22 -22.64 -2.79
C SER A 57 -35.18 -23.03 -4.28
N LEU A 58 -34.23 -23.90 -4.62
CA LEU A 58 -34.02 -24.43 -5.97
C LEU A 58 -34.16 -25.95 -5.93
N THR A 59 -35.16 -26.50 -6.63
CA THR A 59 -35.38 -27.95 -6.71
C THR A 59 -35.15 -28.44 -8.14
N PHE A 60 -34.29 -29.44 -8.31
CA PHE A 60 -34.04 -30.11 -9.58
C PHE A 60 -33.51 -31.52 -9.35
N THR A 61 -33.56 -32.36 -10.39
CA THR A 61 -33.03 -33.72 -10.37
C THR A 61 -31.86 -33.84 -11.35
N LEU A 62 -30.77 -34.46 -10.91
CA LEU A 62 -29.63 -34.83 -11.76
C LEU A 62 -29.65 -36.32 -12.02
N LYS A 63 -29.44 -36.73 -13.28
CA LYS A 63 -29.15 -38.13 -13.61
C LYS A 63 -27.75 -38.52 -13.12
N PRO A 64 -27.44 -39.83 -13.01
CA PRO A 64 -26.07 -40.27 -12.74
C PRO A 64 -25.08 -39.62 -13.72
N ASN A 65 -24.03 -38.98 -13.19
CA ASN A 65 -23.00 -38.21 -13.92
C ASN A 65 -23.48 -36.92 -14.63
N GLU A 66 -24.72 -36.47 -14.42
CA GLU A 66 -25.17 -35.16 -14.90
C GLU A 66 -24.63 -34.04 -13.99
N SER A 67 -24.17 -32.94 -14.59
CA SER A 67 -23.80 -31.71 -13.89
C SER A 67 -24.65 -30.55 -14.40
N LYS A 68 -24.97 -29.61 -13.51
CA LYS A 68 -25.74 -28.41 -13.83
C LYS A 68 -25.18 -27.21 -13.05
N THR A 69 -24.98 -26.10 -13.75
CA THR A 69 -24.54 -24.83 -13.16
C THR A 69 -25.72 -23.88 -13.02
N VAL A 70 -25.88 -23.28 -11.83
CA VAL A 70 -26.97 -22.34 -11.53
C VAL A 70 -26.38 -21.05 -10.95
N PRO A 71 -26.34 -19.95 -11.73
CA PRO A 71 -25.84 -18.67 -11.22
C PRO A 71 -26.84 -18.05 -10.24
N VAL A 72 -26.31 -17.54 -9.13
CA VAL A 72 -27.05 -16.77 -8.13
C VAL A 72 -26.35 -15.42 -7.98
N ALA A 73 -27.11 -14.34 -8.02
CA ALA A 73 -26.61 -12.98 -7.84
C ALA A 73 -27.04 -12.43 -6.48
N VAL A 74 -26.09 -11.79 -5.79
CA VAL A 74 -26.33 -10.93 -4.64
C VAL A 74 -26.02 -9.50 -5.05
N VAL A 75 -26.98 -8.62 -4.86
CA VAL A 75 -26.87 -7.19 -5.21
C VAL A 75 -27.11 -6.35 -3.98
N LEU A 76 -26.23 -5.38 -3.76
CA LEU A 76 -26.27 -4.40 -2.68
C LEU A 76 -26.48 -3.02 -3.31
N ASP A 77 -27.72 -2.54 -3.28
CA ASP A 77 -28.09 -1.22 -3.79
C ASP A 77 -28.24 -0.26 -2.61
N PHE A 78 -27.12 0.36 -2.24
CA PHE A 78 -27.01 1.43 -1.26
C PHE A 78 -26.49 2.66 -2.02
N PRO A 79 -27.34 3.57 -2.51
CA PRO A 79 -26.89 4.61 -3.44
C PRO A 79 -26.11 5.74 -2.79
N GLU A 80 -26.33 6.00 -1.50
CA GLU A 80 -25.80 7.16 -0.79
C GLU A 80 -24.84 6.70 0.32
N GLN A 81 -23.83 7.53 0.58
CA GLN A 81 -22.83 7.34 1.65
C GLN A 81 -22.80 8.63 2.47
N ASP A 82 -23.05 8.51 3.76
CA ASP A 82 -23.13 9.63 4.70
C ASP A 82 -21.91 9.66 5.62
N TYR A 83 -21.37 10.85 5.88
CA TYR A 83 -20.18 11.06 6.71
C TYR A 83 -20.49 11.91 7.94
N ILE A 84 -19.59 11.87 8.93
CA ILE A 84 -19.78 12.49 10.25
C ILE A 84 -19.93 14.02 10.20
N ASP A 85 -19.42 14.67 9.16
CA ASP A 85 -19.56 16.11 8.94
C ASP A 85 -20.88 16.50 8.24
N GLY A 86 -21.75 15.54 7.96
CA GLY A 86 -23.04 15.73 7.30
C GLY A 86 -22.96 15.75 5.78
N THR A 87 -21.79 15.53 5.18
CA THR A 87 -21.64 15.37 3.73
C THR A 87 -22.22 14.02 3.30
N THR A 88 -22.93 14.04 2.17
CA THR A 88 -23.46 12.83 1.51
C THR A 88 -22.91 12.76 0.10
N PHE A 89 -22.41 11.58 -0.30
CA PHE A 89 -22.02 11.29 -1.67
C PHE A 89 -22.91 10.23 -2.29
N GLU A 90 -23.18 10.36 -3.58
CA GLU A 90 -23.74 9.27 -4.39
C GLU A 90 -22.62 8.29 -4.77
N ARG A 91 -22.83 6.98 -4.61
CA ARG A 91 -21.86 5.95 -5.01
C ARG A 91 -21.73 5.91 -6.53
N LYS A 92 -20.50 5.78 -7.03
CA LYS A 92 -20.17 5.73 -8.47
C LYS A 92 -21.11 4.85 -9.32
N TYR A 93 -21.51 3.68 -8.82
CA TYR A 93 -22.35 2.76 -9.59
C TYR A 93 -23.72 3.36 -9.97
N VAL A 94 -24.24 4.34 -9.22
CA VAL A 94 -25.56 4.93 -9.49
C VAL A 94 -25.61 5.61 -10.86
N ARG A 95 -24.49 6.18 -11.33
CA ARG A 95 -24.38 6.75 -12.68
C ARG A 95 -24.69 5.73 -13.79
N ASN A 96 -24.33 4.46 -13.58
CA ASN A 96 -24.61 3.37 -14.51
C ASN A 96 -26.02 2.79 -14.36
N PHE A 97 -26.71 3.10 -13.26
CA PHE A 97 -28.06 2.63 -12.96
C PHE A 97 -28.94 3.79 -12.44
N PRO A 98 -29.29 4.77 -13.30
CA PRO A 98 -29.84 6.05 -12.86
C PRO A 98 -31.30 6.00 -12.38
N ASP A 99 -32.06 4.94 -12.69
CA ASP A 99 -33.46 4.81 -12.27
C ASP A 99 -33.59 4.12 -10.90
N PRO A 100 -33.94 4.84 -9.81
CA PRO A 100 -34.05 4.26 -8.48
C PRO A 100 -35.16 3.21 -8.35
N GLU A 101 -36.15 3.20 -9.24
CA GLU A 101 -37.23 2.22 -9.21
C GLU A 101 -36.74 0.86 -9.70
N SER A 102 -36.00 0.83 -10.81
CA SER A 102 -35.51 -0.40 -11.47
C SER A 102 -34.08 -0.80 -11.12
N ARG A 103 -33.25 0.10 -10.58
CA ARG A 103 -31.80 -0.07 -10.38
C ARG A 103 -31.39 -1.43 -9.82
N THR A 104 -31.97 -1.86 -8.70
CA THR A 104 -31.63 -3.16 -8.10
C THR A 104 -31.86 -4.33 -9.07
N LEU A 105 -32.96 -4.30 -9.83
CA LEU A 105 -33.27 -5.32 -10.83
C LEU A 105 -32.31 -5.25 -12.01
N ASP A 106 -31.94 -4.05 -12.45
CA ASP A 106 -31.01 -3.88 -13.56
C ASP A 106 -29.59 -4.32 -13.18
N MET A 107 -29.13 -4.04 -11.95
CA MET A 107 -27.90 -4.60 -11.39
C MET A 107 -27.93 -6.14 -11.38
N VAL A 108 -29.05 -6.75 -10.96
CA VAL A 108 -29.23 -8.21 -10.96
C VAL A 108 -29.13 -8.78 -12.39
N LYS A 109 -29.79 -8.16 -13.37
CA LYS A 109 -29.72 -8.60 -14.77
C LYS A 109 -28.29 -8.51 -15.28
N VAL A 110 -27.62 -7.38 -15.06
CA VAL A 110 -26.22 -7.20 -15.47
C VAL A 110 -25.35 -8.29 -14.87
N ALA A 111 -25.48 -8.59 -13.58
CA ALA A 111 -24.72 -9.67 -12.95
C ALA A 111 -24.98 -11.05 -13.57
N LEU A 112 -26.25 -11.45 -13.70
CA LEU A 112 -26.62 -12.78 -14.20
C LEU A 112 -26.35 -12.97 -15.71
N GLU A 113 -26.44 -11.91 -16.50
CA GLU A 113 -26.19 -11.96 -17.94
C GLU A 113 -24.69 -11.93 -18.28
N ASN A 114 -23.87 -11.25 -17.47
CA ASN A 114 -22.46 -11.01 -17.77
C ASN A 114 -21.48 -11.85 -16.94
N TYR A 115 -21.92 -12.57 -15.90
CA TYR A 115 -21.00 -13.41 -15.09
C TYR A 115 -20.13 -14.38 -15.90
N PRO A 116 -20.56 -15.00 -17.03
CA PRO A 116 -19.68 -15.90 -17.77
C PRO A 116 -18.51 -15.15 -18.41
N GLN A 117 -18.77 -13.93 -18.91
CA GLN A 117 -17.73 -13.07 -19.46
C GLN A 117 -16.79 -12.58 -18.36
N TRP A 118 -17.32 -12.16 -17.22
CA TRP A 118 -16.52 -11.73 -16.07
C TRP A 118 -15.64 -12.86 -15.54
N TRP A 119 -16.21 -14.05 -15.38
CA TRP A 119 -15.47 -15.25 -14.98
C TRP A 119 -14.33 -15.57 -15.95
N ASN A 120 -14.60 -15.61 -17.25
CA ASN A 120 -13.57 -15.87 -18.27
C ASN A 120 -12.47 -14.80 -18.25
N ARG A 121 -12.83 -13.53 -18.05
CA ARG A 121 -11.85 -12.44 -17.92
C ARG A 121 -10.99 -12.61 -16.66
N THR A 122 -11.60 -12.92 -15.51
CA THR A 122 -10.88 -13.17 -14.26
C THR A 122 -9.89 -14.32 -14.41
N VAL A 123 -10.32 -15.45 -14.97
CA VAL A 123 -9.45 -16.61 -15.21
C VAL A 123 -8.32 -16.24 -16.16
N ALA A 124 -8.59 -15.56 -17.27
CA ALA A 124 -7.56 -15.16 -18.23
C ALA A 124 -6.49 -14.23 -17.62
N ILE A 125 -6.88 -13.30 -16.74
CA ILE A 125 -5.93 -12.44 -16.04
C ILE A 125 -5.09 -13.26 -15.05
N GLN A 126 -5.71 -14.17 -14.29
CA GLN A 126 -5.00 -15.03 -13.34
C GLN A 126 -4.02 -15.98 -14.04
N GLU A 127 -4.44 -16.59 -15.15
CA GLU A 127 -3.59 -17.44 -16.00
C GLU A 127 -2.42 -16.64 -16.57
N ARG A 128 -2.67 -15.43 -17.09
CA ARG A 128 -1.61 -14.53 -17.61
C ARG A 128 -0.56 -14.21 -16.54
N ILE A 129 -0.98 -13.90 -15.31
CA ILE A 129 -0.07 -13.63 -14.19
C ILE A 129 0.77 -14.87 -13.87
N PHE A 130 0.13 -16.04 -13.77
CA PHE A 130 0.82 -17.30 -13.50
C PHE A 130 1.81 -17.65 -14.62
N ASP A 131 1.42 -17.49 -15.88
CA ASP A 131 2.24 -17.75 -17.05
C ASP A 131 3.46 -16.80 -17.11
N LEU A 132 3.25 -15.52 -16.80
CA LEU A 132 4.35 -14.55 -16.68
C LEU A 132 5.39 -15.01 -15.67
N ILE A 133 4.96 -15.37 -14.45
CA ILE A 133 5.87 -15.82 -13.40
C ILE A 133 6.56 -17.12 -13.82
N SER A 134 5.78 -18.13 -14.22
CA SER A 134 6.31 -19.44 -14.58
C SER A 134 7.18 -19.44 -15.85
N SER A 135 7.10 -18.42 -16.70
CA SER A 135 8.00 -18.29 -17.85
C SER A 135 9.40 -17.78 -17.50
N THR A 136 9.58 -17.22 -16.30
CA THR A 136 10.88 -16.68 -15.88
C THR A 136 11.90 -17.79 -15.59
N SER A 137 13.18 -17.49 -15.76
CA SER A 137 14.27 -18.41 -15.39
C SER A 137 14.21 -18.81 -13.91
N SER A 138 13.68 -17.93 -13.04
CA SER A 138 13.50 -18.19 -11.62
C SER A 138 12.45 -19.27 -11.34
N TYR A 139 11.40 -19.39 -12.14
CA TYR A 139 10.24 -20.26 -11.84
C TYR A 139 9.86 -21.28 -12.92
N GLN A 140 10.55 -21.33 -14.06
CA GLN A 140 10.27 -22.27 -15.17
C GLN A 140 10.21 -23.75 -14.77
N ASP A 141 10.98 -24.15 -13.76
CA ASP A 141 11.03 -25.51 -13.23
C ASP A 141 10.40 -25.62 -11.83
N ASP A 142 9.73 -24.56 -11.35
CA ASP A 142 9.17 -24.44 -10.00
C ASP A 142 7.71 -23.97 -10.05
N ARG A 143 6.84 -24.89 -10.49
CA ARG A 143 5.40 -24.65 -10.62
C ARG A 143 4.76 -24.26 -9.28
N GLU A 144 5.17 -24.88 -8.18
CA GLU A 144 4.63 -24.58 -6.85
C GLU A 144 5.04 -23.19 -6.37
N GLY A 145 6.29 -22.78 -6.61
CA GLY A 145 6.77 -21.42 -6.38
C GLY A 145 6.03 -20.38 -7.20
N ALA A 146 5.77 -20.66 -8.48
CA ALA A 146 4.96 -19.77 -9.33
C ALA A 146 3.54 -19.59 -8.78
N PHE A 147 2.86 -20.69 -8.42
CA PHE A 147 1.53 -20.64 -7.82
C PHE A 147 1.51 -19.86 -6.51
N ARG A 148 2.52 -20.06 -5.66
CA ARG A 148 2.69 -19.33 -4.40
C ARG A 148 2.71 -17.82 -4.64
N LEU A 149 3.58 -17.38 -5.54
CA LEU A 149 3.71 -15.96 -5.83
C LEU A 149 2.44 -15.38 -6.47
N THR A 150 1.81 -16.13 -7.39
CA THR A 150 0.51 -15.74 -7.96
C THR A 150 -0.56 -15.56 -6.88
N ARG A 151 -0.69 -16.49 -5.93
CA ARG A 151 -1.72 -16.37 -4.89
C ARG A 151 -1.45 -15.23 -3.91
N LEU A 152 -0.19 -14.94 -3.58
CA LEU A 152 0.18 -13.77 -2.79
C LEU A 152 -0.27 -12.49 -3.48
N MET A 153 0.07 -12.31 -4.77
CA MET A 153 -0.36 -11.15 -5.55
C MET A 153 -1.88 -10.97 -5.58
N LEU A 154 -2.61 -12.04 -5.89
CA LEU A 154 -4.07 -11.98 -5.98
C LEU A 154 -4.72 -11.70 -4.62
N ASN A 155 -4.13 -12.17 -3.52
CA ASN A 155 -4.60 -11.86 -2.17
C ASN A 155 -4.57 -10.35 -1.90
N GLU A 156 -3.51 -9.64 -2.31
CA GLU A 156 -3.37 -8.19 -2.07
C GLU A 156 -4.34 -7.31 -2.87
N LEU A 157 -5.13 -7.88 -3.79
CA LEU A 157 -6.28 -7.18 -4.39
C LEU A 157 -7.41 -6.93 -3.39
N HIS A 158 -7.30 -7.44 -2.16
CA HIS A 158 -8.22 -7.10 -1.09
C HIS A 158 -8.19 -5.61 -0.74
N PHE A 159 -7.04 -4.93 -0.87
CA PHE A 159 -6.90 -3.52 -0.51
C PHE A 159 -7.93 -2.62 -1.21
N PRO A 160 -7.99 -2.55 -2.56
CA PRO A 160 -8.95 -1.69 -3.24
C PRO A 160 -10.41 -2.13 -3.06
N LEU A 161 -10.67 -3.30 -2.45
CA LEU A 161 -12.02 -3.80 -2.17
C LEU A 161 -12.47 -3.48 -0.74
N SER A 162 -11.66 -3.85 0.25
CA SER A 162 -12.00 -3.77 1.67
C SER A 162 -11.74 -2.40 2.27
N ASN A 163 -10.78 -1.64 1.72
CA ASN A 163 -10.36 -0.36 2.30
C ASN A 163 -11.00 0.85 1.61
N ALA A 164 -11.74 0.66 0.51
CA ALA A 164 -12.40 1.76 -0.19
C ALA A 164 -13.40 2.51 0.71
N CYS A 165 -13.11 3.78 1.02
CA CYS A 165 -13.96 4.63 1.85
C CYS A 165 -15.04 5.31 1.04
N VAL A 166 -14.66 5.79 -0.15
CA VAL A 166 -15.51 6.57 -1.05
C VAL A 166 -15.12 6.25 -2.48
N TRP A 167 -16.12 6.20 -3.37
CA TRP A 167 -15.88 6.26 -4.81
C TRP A 167 -17.03 6.99 -5.48
N VAL A 168 -16.71 8.13 -6.10
CA VAL A 168 -17.65 9.01 -6.81
C VAL A 168 -17.23 9.18 -8.26
N ASP A 169 -18.20 9.50 -9.12
CA ASP A 169 -17.96 9.93 -10.50
C ASP A 169 -18.97 11.04 -10.83
N ASP A 170 -18.57 12.27 -10.52
CA ASP A 170 -19.40 13.48 -10.56
C ASP A 170 -18.82 14.54 -11.51
N GLU A 171 -19.29 15.78 -11.42
CA GLU A 171 -18.83 16.90 -12.28
C GLU A 171 -17.33 17.22 -12.13
N GLN A 172 -16.71 16.80 -11.02
CA GLN A 172 -15.28 16.99 -10.75
C GLN A 172 -14.45 15.76 -11.19
N GLY A 173 -15.08 14.78 -11.82
CA GLY A 173 -14.45 13.57 -12.32
C GLY A 173 -14.52 12.39 -11.35
N GLU A 174 -13.90 11.29 -11.76
CA GLU A 174 -13.81 10.08 -10.97
C GLU A 174 -12.80 10.24 -9.84
N ARG A 175 -13.23 10.01 -8.59
CA ARG A 175 -12.40 10.11 -7.39
C ARG A 175 -12.72 8.99 -6.43
N ALA A 176 -11.69 8.40 -5.85
CA ALA A 176 -11.82 7.40 -4.80
C ALA A 176 -10.78 7.64 -3.71
N ARG A 177 -11.07 7.14 -2.51
CA ARG A 177 -10.15 7.17 -1.38
C ARG A 177 -10.17 5.85 -0.62
N PHE A 178 -9.03 5.44 -0.11
CA PHE A 178 -8.86 4.16 0.57
C PHE A 178 -8.26 4.36 1.97
N LEU A 179 -8.71 3.54 2.92
CA LEU A 179 -8.14 3.51 4.26
C LEU A 179 -6.73 2.93 4.22
N GLU A 180 -5.85 3.50 5.02
CA GLU A 180 -4.63 2.83 5.48
C GLU A 180 -4.98 1.49 6.13
N CYS A 181 -5.80 1.50 7.18
CA CYS A 181 -6.46 0.33 7.73
C CYS A 181 -7.63 0.76 8.64
N PHE A 182 -8.20 -0.19 9.38
CA PHE A 182 -9.30 0.11 10.30
C PHE A 182 -8.81 0.64 11.66
N ASP A 183 -7.61 0.25 12.10
CA ASP A 183 -7.00 0.73 13.35
C ASP A 183 -6.44 2.14 13.16
N TYR A 184 -5.72 2.37 12.06
CA TYR A 184 -5.23 3.66 11.60
C TYR A 184 -6.16 4.15 10.50
N ALA A 185 -7.25 4.80 10.90
CA ALA A 185 -8.31 5.22 9.99
C ALA A 185 -7.94 6.48 9.15
N TYR A 186 -6.66 6.61 8.79
CA TYR A 186 -6.14 7.60 7.85
C TYR A 186 -6.40 7.16 6.42
N ILE A 187 -6.43 8.13 5.52
CA ILE A 187 -6.89 7.97 4.15
C ILE A 187 -5.72 8.20 3.20
N ASP A 188 -5.43 7.17 2.41
CA ASP A 188 -4.37 7.10 1.39
C ASP A 188 -3.02 7.68 1.85
N PRO A 189 -2.47 7.32 3.04
CA PRO A 189 -1.21 7.88 3.51
C PRO A 189 -0.08 7.66 2.49
N SER A 190 0.55 8.77 2.10
CA SER A 190 1.46 8.85 0.97
C SER A 190 2.71 7.99 1.13
N ASP A 191 3.22 7.86 2.35
CA ASP A 191 4.38 7.05 2.69
C ASP A 191 4.09 5.55 2.60
N VAL A 192 2.83 5.15 2.74
CA VAL A 192 2.35 3.76 2.65
C VAL A 192 2.01 3.40 1.22
N ASP A 193 1.16 4.20 0.57
CA ASP A 193 0.69 4.00 -0.80
C ASP A 193 1.84 4.02 -1.81
N TRP A 194 2.93 4.70 -1.47
CA TRP A 194 4.15 4.71 -2.26
C TRP A 194 4.58 3.29 -2.66
N TYR A 195 4.58 2.32 -1.74
CA TYR A 195 5.03 0.95 -2.01
C TYR A 195 4.16 0.18 -3.02
N SER A 196 2.90 0.56 -3.20
CA SER A 196 1.96 -0.19 -4.02
C SER A 196 1.76 0.44 -5.40
N MET A 197 1.78 -0.39 -6.44
CA MET A 197 1.39 0.02 -7.80
C MET A 197 -0.05 -0.40 -8.14
N VAL A 198 -0.81 -0.96 -7.18
CA VAL A 198 -2.15 -1.51 -7.44
C VAL A 198 -3.12 -0.42 -7.93
N LEU A 199 -3.10 0.78 -7.34
CA LEU A 199 -3.95 1.89 -7.79
C LEU A 199 -3.58 2.36 -9.21
N LEU A 200 -2.29 2.51 -9.51
CA LEU A 200 -1.82 2.86 -10.85
C LEU A 200 -2.22 1.81 -11.90
N MET A 201 -2.12 0.53 -11.54
CA MET A 201 -2.43 -0.60 -12.41
C MET A 201 -3.93 -0.71 -12.72
N LEU A 202 -4.78 -0.52 -11.71
CA LEU A 202 -6.23 -0.75 -11.82
C LEU A 202 -7.00 0.52 -12.17
N PHE A 203 -6.62 1.65 -11.57
CA PHE A 203 -7.37 2.92 -11.57
C PHE A 203 -6.42 4.11 -11.79
N PRO A 204 -5.76 4.23 -12.96
CA PRO A 204 -4.75 5.25 -13.21
C PRO A 204 -5.26 6.69 -13.08
N ASP A 205 -6.54 6.95 -13.36
CA ASP A 205 -7.14 8.28 -13.20
C ASP A 205 -7.31 8.65 -11.71
N VAL A 206 -7.68 7.68 -10.86
CA VAL A 206 -7.75 7.85 -9.40
C VAL A 206 -6.35 8.09 -8.85
N GLU A 207 -5.36 7.29 -9.27
CA GLU A 207 -3.96 7.47 -8.87
C GLU A 207 -3.42 8.86 -9.27
N LYS A 208 -3.76 9.34 -10.46
CA LYS A 208 -3.38 10.67 -10.92
C LYS A 208 -4.00 11.78 -10.07
N GLU A 209 -5.29 11.69 -9.76
CA GLU A 209 -5.98 12.68 -8.93
C GLU A 209 -5.45 12.68 -7.49
N LEU A 210 -5.21 11.51 -6.90
CA LEU A 210 -4.61 11.38 -5.58
C LEU A 210 -3.18 11.95 -5.56
N CYS A 211 -2.37 11.65 -6.59
CA CYS A 211 -1.02 12.21 -6.73
C CYS A 211 -1.06 13.75 -6.84
N GLN A 212 -2.05 14.33 -7.53
CA GLN A 212 -2.26 15.77 -7.57
C GLN A 212 -2.57 16.34 -6.18
N ALA A 213 -3.42 15.67 -5.39
CA ALA A 213 -3.74 16.13 -4.03
C ALA A 213 -2.50 16.27 -3.14
N PHE A 214 -1.54 15.33 -3.25
CA PHE A 214 -0.27 15.42 -2.55
C PHE A 214 0.65 16.53 -3.08
N ILE A 215 0.67 16.77 -4.40
CA ILE A 215 1.41 17.92 -4.96
C ILE A 215 0.82 19.24 -4.48
N ASP A 216 -0.50 19.37 -4.47
CA ASP A 216 -1.20 20.57 -4.01
C ASP A 216 -0.91 20.84 -2.53
N SER A 217 -0.72 19.79 -1.73
CA SER A 217 -0.36 19.90 -0.32
C SER A 217 0.96 20.64 -0.08
N ILE A 218 1.89 20.63 -1.04
CA ILE A 218 3.16 21.39 -0.95
C ILE A 218 2.88 22.90 -0.85
N GLN A 219 1.84 23.40 -1.53
CA GLN A 219 1.46 24.80 -1.49
C GLN A 219 0.47 25.14 -0.37
N ALA A 220 -0.14 24.13 0.25
CA ALA A 220 -1.10 24.30 1.33
C ALA A 220 -0.42 24.79 2.62
N GLU A 221 -1.14 25.64 3.35
CA GLU A 221 -0.70 26.26 4.60
C GLU A 221 -1.92 26.40 5.52
N ASP A 222 -1.77 25.98 6.77
CA ASP A 222 -2.68 26.24 7.86
C ASP A 222 -1.85 26.49 9.13
N PRO A 223 -1.62 27.76 9.50
CA PRO A 223 -0.80 28.12 10.64
C PRO A 223 -1.55 27.96 11.98
N THR A 224 -2.78 27.42 11.97
CA THR A 224 -3.55 27.21 13.19
C THR A 224 -2.82 26.19 14.07
N PRO A 225 -2.53 26.52 15.35
CA PRO A 225 -1.87 25.58 16.23
C PRO A 225 -2.72 24.33 16.50
N ARG A 226 -2.10 23.16 16.35
CA ARG A 226 -2.66 21.83 16.57
C ARG A 226 -1.84 21.08 17.62
N TRP A 227 -2.49 20.19 18.35
CA TRP A 227 -1.82 19.26 19.26
C TRP A 227 -1.37 17.97 18.53
N TYR A 228 -0.18 17.49 18.88
CA TYR A 228 0.44 16.26 18.37
C TYR A 228 0.66 15.22 19.49
N HIS A 229 0.93 13.98 19.08
CA HIS A 229 1.20 12.84 19.94
C HIS A 229 0.13 12.61 21.01
N TYR A 230 0.51 12.29 22.25
CA TYR A 230 -0.43 12.13 23.36
C TYR A 230 -1.36 13.35 23.53
N HIS A 231 -0.87 14.57 23.29
CA HIS A 231 -1.66 15.78 23.40
C HIS A 231 -2.74 15.87 22.31
N ALA A 232 -2.58 15.20 21.17
CA ALA A 232 -3.62 15.12 20.15
C ALA A 232 -4.85 14.32 20.63
N SER A 233 -4.62 13.31 21.47
CA SER A 233 -5.63 12.31 21.83
C SER A 233 -6.17 12.45 23.26
N PHE A 234 -5.35 12.93 24.20
CA PHE A 234 -5.66 12.91 25.63
C PHE A 234 -5.76 14.32 26.21
N VAL A 235 -6.88 14.62 26.88
CA VAL A 235 -7.12 15.92 27.51
C VAL A 235 -6.19 16.13 28.71
N GLU A 236 -5.91 15.05 29.43
CA GLU A 236 -5.02 15.01 30.59
C GLU A 236 -3.59 15.42 30.21
N ALA A 237 -3.11 15.00 29.03
CA ALA A 237 -1.80 15.43 28.53
C ALA A 237 -1.76 16.95 28.28
N ARG A 238 -2.84 17.53 27.73
CA ARG A 238 -2.94 18.99 27.53
C ARG A 238 -3.00 19.74 28.85
N MET A 239 -3.75 19.23 29.82
CA MET A 239 -3.80 19.82 31.16
C MET A 239 -2.44 19.79 31.83
N HIS A 240 -1.73 18.66 31.75
CA HIS A 240 -0.37 18.53 32.31
C HIS A 240 0.61 19.54 31.67
N PHE A 241 0.54 19.70 30.34
CA PHE A 241 1.31 20.71 29.61
C PHE A 241 1.02 22.14 30.05
N GLU A 242 -0.25 22.48 30.31
CA GLU A 242 -0.64 23.82 30.75
C GLU A 242 -0.31 24.09 32.23
N GLU A 243 -0.37 23.07 33.09
CA GLU A 243 -0.16 23.17 34.53
C GLU A 243 1.30 23.11 34.96
N ASN A 244 2.17 22.42 34.20
CA ASN A 244 3.58 22.18 34.53
C ASN A 244 4.52 22.58 33.36
N PRO A 245 4.49 23.83 32.87
CA PRO A 245 5.28 24.26 31.72
C PRO A 245 6.79 24.08 31.91
N GLU A 246 7.29 24.08 33.15
CA GLU A 246 8.69 23.84 33.49
C GLU A 246 9.19 22.44 33.10
N GLU A 247 8.30 21.44 33.02
CA GLU A 247 8.67 20.07 32.61
C GLU A 247 8.93 19.96 31.10
N TYR A 248 8.57 20.99 30.34
CA TYR A 248 8.66 21.02 28.88
C TYR A 248 9.72 22.00 28.35
N GLU A 249 10.50 22.64 29.22
CA GLU A 249 11.51 23.65 28.81
C GLU A 249 12.58 23.09 27.87
N ASP A 250 12.95 21.82 28.05
CA ASP A 250 13.98 21.13 27.25
C ASP A 250 13.38 20.14 26.22
N VAL A 251 12.06 20.20 25.97
CA VAL A 251 11.37 19.29 25.05
C VAL A 251 11.04 20.00 23.74
N SER A 252 11.22 19.29 22.62
CA SER A 252 10.81 19.78 21.30
C SER A 252 9.30 20.07 21.26
N LEU A 253 8.94 21.34 21.11
CA LEU A 253 7.53 21.76 21.05
C LEU A 253 6.87 21.41 19.71
N THR A 254 7.65 21.19 18.64
CA THR A 254 7.14 20.84 17.31
C THR A 254 6.37 19.51 17.35
N GLN A 255 6.72 18.59 18.25
CA GLN A 255 6.03 17.30 18.46
C GLN A 255 4.91 17.35 19.51
N ILE A 256 4.64 18.52 20.08
CA ILE A 256 3.58 18.73 21.08
C ILE A 256 2.50 19.66 20.53
N ARG A 257 2.90 20.85 20.06
CA ARG A 257 1.99 21.88 19.60
C ARG A 257 2.66 22.79 18.57
N ASP A 258 2.16 22.71 17.34
CA ASP A 258 2.71 23.44 16.20
C ASP A 258 1.65 23.74 15.15
N GLU A 259 2.02 24.38 14.04
CA GLU A 259 1.16 24.61 12.87
C GLU A 259 0.50 23.30 12.40
N PHE A 260 -0.75 23.40 11.93
CA PHE A 260 -1.48 22.27 11.37
C PHE A 260 -0.85 21.81 10.06
N LYS A 261 -0.49 22.76 9.19
CA LYS A 261 0.15 22.49 7.89
C LYS A 261 1.12 23.61 7.54
N THR A 262 2.40 23.30 7.40
CA THR A 262 3.43 24.26 6.99
C THR A 262 3.60 24.26 5.47
N LYS A 263 3.72 25.44 4.87
CA LYS A 263 3.96 25.55 3.42
C LYS A 263 5.31 24.93 3.03
N GLY A 264 5.30 24.11 1.98
CA GLY A 264 6.48 23.38 1.49
C GLY A 264 6.55 21.92 1.95
N SER A 265 5.81 21.54 3.02
CA SER A 265 5.71 20.15 3.46
C SER A 265 4.72 19.36 2.60
N VAL A 266 4.94 18.06 2.46
CA VAL A 266 3.97 17.13 1.86
C VAL A 266 3.05 16.61 2.95
N ALA A 267 1.76 16.54 2.68
CA ALA A 267 0.78 15.93 3.59
C ALA A 267 1.07 14.43 3.76
N HIS A 268 1.04 13.93 5.01
CA HIS A 268 1.11 12.50 5.30
C HIS A 268 -0.06 11.76 4.63
N ASP A 269 -1.28 12.16 4.93
CA ASP A 269 -2.54 11.59 4.46
C ASP A 269 -3.45 12.67 3.85
N VAL A 270 -4.55 12.27 3.21
CA VAL A 270 -5.55 13.20 2.65
C VAL A 270 -6.83 13.29 3.48
N GLY A 271 -6.83 12.69 4.67
CA GLY A 271 -7.91 12.77 5.65
C GLY A 271 -7.89 11.61 6.62
N ALA A 272 -8.78 11.68 7.63
CA ALA A 272 -9.13 10.53 8.45
C ALA A 272 -10.65 10.33 8.48
N MET A 273 -11.09 9.08 8.39
CA MET A 273 -12.51 8.70 8.40
C MET A 273 -13.30 9.25 9.61
N PRO A 274 -12.75 9.27 10.84
CA PRO A 274 -13.46 9.83 11.99
C PRO A 274 -13.55 11.37 12.01
N LYS A 275 -12.87 12.08 11.10
CA LYS A 275 -12.75 13.55 11.13
C LYS A 275 -13.70 14.27 10.17
N GLY A 276 -14.15 13.59 9.12
CA GLY A 276 -15.03 14.16 8.11
C GLY A 276 -15.05 13.29 6.85
N HIS A 277 -15.61 13.83 5.77
CA HIS A 277 -15.69 13.11 4.51
C HIS A 277 -14.28 12.85 3.91
N PRO A 278 -14.08 11.78 3.12
CA PRO A 278 -12.74 11.38 2.63
C PRO A 278 -12.12 12.30 1.59
N LEU A 279 -12.93 13.05 0.84
CA LEU A 279 -12.48 13.93 -0.25
C LEU A 279 -12.06 15.34 0.21
N ARG A 280 -11.64 15.51 1.48
CA ARG A 280 -11.26 16.83 2.03
C ARG A 280 -9.86 17.27 1.63
N ASN A 281 -8.96 16.32 1.35
CA ASN A 281 -7.54 16.57 1.06
C ASN A 281 -6.84 17.37 2.18
N VAL A 282 -7.00 16.90 3.43
CA VAL A 282 -6.42 17.51 4.64
C VAL A 282 -5.69 16.42 5.43
N SER A 283 -4.43 16.62 5.82
CA SER A 283 -3.73 15.64 6.65
C SER A 283 -4.22 15.66 8.10
N ASP A 284 -4.84 14.57 8.51
CA ASP A 284 -5.38 14.38 9.85
C ASP A 284 -4.47 13.53 10.74
N TYR A 285 -3.34 13.00 10.24
CA TYR A 285 -2.33 12.36 11.08
C TYR A 285 -1.80 13.31 12.16
N ALA A 286 -1.86 12.86 13.41
CA ALA A 286 -1.57 13.65 14.60
C ALA A 286 -0.56 13.01 15.54
N TRP A 287 -0.20 11.74 15.31
CA TRP A 287 0.60 11.00 16.28
C TRP A 287 2.02 11.54 16.35
N TYR A 288 2.56 11.99 15.22
CA TYR A 288 3.75 12.83 15.13
C TYR A 288 3.51 14.00 14.18
N ASN A 289 4.31 15.05 14.30
CA ASN A 289 4.25 16.20 13.39
C ASN A 289 4.91 15.86 12.05
N ASN A 290 4.08 15.60 11.05
CA ASN A 290 4.53 15.19 9.71
C ASN A 290 5.01 16.35 8.83
N ASN A 291 4.88 17.61 9.28
CA ASN A 291 5.34 18.77 8.49
C ASN A 291 6.85 18.75 8.21
N TYR A 292 7.60 18.05 9.03
CA TYR A 292 9.06 17.99 8.96
C TYR A 292 9.58 16.59 8.62
N TRP A 293 8.69 15.69 8.18
CA TRP A 293 9.12 14.37 7.71
C TRP A 293 9.88 14.49 6.40
N VAL A 294 11.06 13.88 6.37
CA VAL A 294 12.02 14.03 5.26
C VAL A 294 11.82 12.98 4.17
N ASP A 295 11.04 11.92 4.42
CA ASP A 295 10.77 10.85 3.45
C ASP A 295 9.55 11.11 2.54
N LEU A 296 8.59 11.95 2.97
CA LEU A 296 7.34 12.20 2.23
C LEU A 296 7.59 12.85 0.85
N TYR A 297 8.39 13.92 0.80
CA TYR A 297 8.67 14.61 -0.45
C TYR A 297 9.47 13.77 -1.46
N PRO A 298 10.59 13.10 -1.08
CA PRO A 298 11.31 12.23 -2.00
C PRO A 298 10.46 11.07 -2.52
N LYS A 299 9.62 10.47 -1.66
CA LYS A 299 8.64 9.45 -2.08
C LYS A 299 7.66 10.00 -3.11
N LEU A 300 7.11 11.20 -2.89
CA LEU A 300 6.22 11.84 -3.84
C LEU A 300 6.91 12.08 -5.19
N MET A 301 8.17 12.51 -5.22
CA MET A 301 8.91 12.72 -6.47
C MET A 301 9.07 11.43 -7.28
N MET A 302 9.39 10.34 -6.59
CA MET A 302 9.45 9.01 -7.21
C MET A 302 8.06 8.56 -7.70
N ARG A 303 6.99 8.82 -6.94
CA ARG A 303 5.59 8.56 -7.34
C ARG A 303 5.16 9.34 -8.58
N VAL A 304 5.51 10.63 -8.67
CA VAL A 304 5.23 11.45 -9.86
C VAL A 304 5.94 10.87 -11.07
N LEU A 305 7.24 10.57 -10.95
CA LEU A 305 7.99 9.98 -12.07
C LEU A 305 7.41 8.61 -12.48
N ARG A 306 7.08 7.74 -11.51
CA ARG A 306 6.39 6.46 -11.77
C ARG A 306 5.17 6.68 -12.64
N ASN A 307 4.25 7.53 -12.19
CA ASN A 307 2.98 7.76 -12.87
C ASN A 307 3.21 8.30 -14.28
N VAL A 308 4.10 9.28 -14.45
CA VAL A 308 4.43 9.84 -15.77
C VAL A 308 5.04 8.78 -16.71
N LYS A 309 5.89 7.87 -16.20
CA LYS A 309 6.47 6.80 -17.02
C LYS A 309 5.45 5.75 -17.45
N PHE A 310 4.50 5.38 -16.59
CA PHE A 310 3.47 4.39 -16.93
C PHE A 310 2.27 4.97 -17.68
N THR A 311 2.08 6.30 -17.70
CA THR A 311 0.95 6.94 -18.39
C THR A 311 1.36 7.80 -19.58
N GLY A 312 2.63 8.18 -19.69
CA GLY A 312 3.13 9.13 -20.69
C GLY A 312 2.67 10.57 -20.46
N ASP A 313 2.06 10.89 -19.32
CA ASP A 313 1.45 12.20 -19.06
C ASP A 313 2.48 13.29 -18.72
N THR A 314 3.22 13.73 -19.74
CA THR A 314 4.14 14.88 -19.64
C THR A 314 3.41 16.20 -19.41
N GLY A 315 2.10 16.28 -19.66
CA GLY A 315 1.27 17.45 -19.39
C GLY A 315 1.13 17.68 -17.89
N PHE A 316 0.79 16.61 -17.15
CA PHE A 316 0.74 16.60 -15.68
C PHE A 316 2.07 17.01 -15.05
N LEU A 317 3.18 16.50 -15.58
CA LEU A 317 4.51 16.88 -15.11
C LEU A 317 4.77 18.38 -15.32
N ARG A 318 4.51 18.88 -16.54
CA ARG A 318 4.75 20.28 -16.90
C ARG A 318 3.91 21.25 -16.06
N SER A 319 2.65 20.92 -15.76
CA SER A 319 1.78 21.79 -14.95
C SER A 319 2.22 21.89 -13.50
N ASN A 320 2.92 20.88 -12.99
CA ASN A 320 3.31 20.79 -11.58
C ASN A 320 4.78 21.14 -11.31
N TRP A 321 5.62 21.29 -12.35
CA TRP A 321 7.07 21.43 -12.23
C TRP A 321 7.54 22.48 -11.22
N GLU A 322 6.96 23.69 -11.26
CA GLU A 322 7.34 24.76 -10.32
C GLU A 322 7.03 24.42 -8.85
N THR A 323 5.94 23.69 -8.60
CA THR A 323 5.59 23.23 -7.25
C THR A 323 6.55 22.14 -6.77
N LEU A 324 6.96 21.23 -7.65
CA LEU A 324 7.96 20.23 -7.32
C LEU A 324 9.28 20.92 -6.95
N LYS A 325 9.78 21.85 -7.77
CA LYS A 325 11.00 22.61 -7.42
C LYS A 325 10.89 23.31 -6.07
N PHE A 326 9.78 23.98 -5.80
CA PHE A 326 9.55 24.63 -4.51
C PHE A 326 9.57 23.64 -3.34
N GLY A 327 9.06 22.43 -3.52
CA GLY A 327 9.13 21.36 -2.52
C GLY A 327 10.56 20.91 -2.24
N LEU A 328 11.42 20.75 -3.26
CA LEU A 328 12.85 20.43 -3.06
C LEU A 328 13.54 21.52 -2.24
N GLU A 329 13.36 22.79 -2.61
CA GLU A 329 13.95 23.92 -1.88
C GLU A 329 13.42 24.06 -0.45
N SER A 330 12.21 23.54 -0.18
CA SER A 330 11.64 23.52 1.16
C SER A 330 12.23 22.39 2.00
N LEU A 331 12.36 21.18 1.42
CA LEU A 331 12.99 20.05 2.08
C LEU A 331 14.46 20.32 2.42
N LEU A 332 15.21 21.00 1.53
CA LEU A 332 16.61 21.37 1.76
C LEU A 332 16.83 22.30 2.96
N LYS A 333 15.78 22.93 3.50
CA LYS A 333 15.88 23.72 4.74
C LYS A 333 15.96 22.86 6.00
N LEU A 334 15.70 21.56 5.87
CA LEU A 334 15.78 20.57 6.95
C LEU A 334 17.14 19.84 6.98
N ASP A 335 18.11 20.25 6.15
CA ASP A 335 19.53 19.89 6.22
C ASP A 335 20.21 20.87 7.19
N PHE A 336 20.21 20.53 8.49
CA PHE A 336 20.67 21.46 9.54
C PHE A 336 22.17 21.40 9.80
N ASP A 337 22.80 20.26 9.54
CA ASP A 337 24.26 20.09 9.64
C ASP A 337 25.00 20.49 8.33
N ASN A 338 24.22 20.76 7.27
CA ASN A 338 24.69 21.16 5.95
C ASN A 338 25.59 20.10 5.29
N ASP A 339 25.36 18.83 5.57
CA ASP A 339 26.04 17.71 4.92
C ASP A 339 25.41 17.35 3.55
N GLY A 340 24.19 17.82 3.30
CA GLY A 340 23.46 17.62 2.04
C GLY A 340 22.31 16.61 2.13
N ILE A 341 22.10 15.96 3.27
CA ILE A 341 21.00 15.04 3.55
C ILE A 341 20.05 15.71 4.54
N PRO A 342 18.80 16.00 4.16
CA PRO A 342 17.82 16.53 5.11
C PRO A 342 17.51 15.52 6.22
N GLU A 343 17.69 15.90 7.49
CA GLU A 343 17.39 15.03 8.64
C GLU A 343 16.18 15.49 9.47
N GLY A 344 15.62 16.66 9.19
CA GLY A 344 14.51 17.18 9.97
C GLY A 344 14.97 17.80 11.29
N HIS A 345 14.03 18.16 12.16
CA HIS A 345 14.39 18.75 13.45
C HIS A 345 15.12 17.71 14.33
N PRO A 346 16.18 18.11 15.06
CA PRO A 346 16.83 17.23 16.02
C PRO A 346 15.82 16.65 17.01
N ASP A 347 15.98 15.36 17.33
CA ASP A 347 15.15 14.59 18.28
C ASP A 347 13.68 14.38 17.86
N ASP A 348 13.25 14.90 16.71
CA ASP A 348 11.91 14.67 16.17
C ASP A 348 11.83 13.34 15.40
N VAL A 349 10.63 12.75 15.37
CA VAL A 349 10.32 11.69 14.40
C VAL A 349 10.28 12.27 13.00
N LYS A 350 11.04 11.68 12.09
CA LYS A 350 11.31 12.25 10.76
C LYS A 350 10.84 11.42 9.57
N ASN A 351 10.29 10.23 9.77
CA ASN A 351 9.81 9.37 8.68
C ASN A 351 8.77 8.32 9.17
N THR A 352 8.33 7.47 8.24
CA THR A 352 7.35 6.38 8.44
C THR A 352 7.70 5.36 9.55
N PHE A 353 8.98 5.23 9.93
CA PHE A 353 9.43 4.33 10.99
C PHE A 353 9.55 5.08 12.32
N ASP A 354 8.39 5.50 12.81
CA ASP A 354 8.23 6.43 13.91
C ASP A 354 8.71 5.96 15.29
N ASN A 355 9.03 4.67 15.44
CA ASN A 355 9.61 4.09 16.66
C ASN A 355 11.10 3.69 16.51
N LEU A 356 11.75 4.02 15.39
CA LEU A 356 13.20 3.90 15.27
C LEU A 356 13.88 5.18 15.76
N VAL A 357 14.84 5.02 16.69
CA VAL A 357 15.67 6.14 17.14
C VAL A 357 16.75 6.40 16.09
N LEU A 358 16.60 7.51 15.38
CA LEU A 358 17.49 7.93 14.30
C LEU A 358 18.24 9.21 14.69
N PHE A 359 19.50 9.33 14.26
CA PHE A 359 20.34 10.51 14.50
C PHE A 359 21.36 10.66 13.37
N GLY A 360 21.83 11.89 13.14
CA GLY A 360 22.68 12.22 11.99
C GLY A 360 22.08 11.70 10.67
N ALA A 361 22.94 11.39 9.71
CA ALA A 361 22.54 10.72 8.49
C ALA A 361 22.16 9.26 8.77
N ASP A 362 21.01 8.83 8.28
CA ASP A 362 20.59 7.43 8.29
C ASP A 362 20.45 6.86 6.88
N ALA A 363 20.64 5.55 6.74
CA ALA A 363 20.69 4.91 5.42
C ALA A 363 19.35 4.96 4.67
N TYR A 364 18.22 4.97 5.37
CA TYR A 364 16.92 5.00 4.73
C TYR A 364 16.62 6.40 4.18
N ASP A 365 16.62 7.44 5.00
CA ASP A 365 16.31 8.80 4.56
C ASP A 365 17.32 9.31 3.53
N ALA A 366 18.62 8.98 3.70
CA ALA A 366 19.63 9.30 2.71
C ALA A 366 19.34 8.67 1.34
N THR A 367 18.96 7.39 1.30
CA THR A 367 18.64 6.73 0.02
C THR A 367 17.32 7.22 -0.57
N GLN A 368 16.31 7.52 0.26
CA GLN A 368 15.06 8.11 -0.20
C GLN A 368 15.30 9.49 -0.80
N PHE A 369 16.06 10.35 -0.14
CA PHE A 369 16.42 11.69 -0.65
C PHE A 369 17.16 11.60 -1.98
N LEU A 370 18.21 10.77 -2.07
CA LEU A 370 18.93 10.51 -3.31
C LEU A 370 18.01 9.98 -4.42
N GLY A 371 17.07 9.10 -4.08
CA GLY A 371 16.09 8.57 -5.01
C GLY A 371 15.13 9.64 -5.54
N GLY A 372 14.65 10.53 -4.66
CA GLY A 372 13.83 11.69 -5.02
C GLY A 372 14.58 12.68 -5.91
N CYS A 373 15.85 12.97 -5.61
CA CYS A 373 16.72 13.78 -6.48
C CYS A 373 16.92 13.13 -7.85
N GLN A 374 17.16 11.81 -7.91
CA GLN A 374 17.27 11.10 -9.18
C GLN A 374 15.96 11.19 -10.00
N ALA A 375 14.81 11.08 -9.33
CA ALA A 375 13.52 11.25 -9.99
C ALA A 375 13.34 12.67 -10.55
N LEU A 376 13.69 13.70 -9.78
CA LEU A 376 13.67 15.10 -10.21
C LEU A 376 14.61 15.39 -11.38
N ILE A 377 15.84 14.87 -11.36
CA ILE A 377 16.79 14.97 -12.48
C ILE A 377 16.17 14.39 -13.75
N LYS A 378 15.54 13.21 -13.64
CA LYS A 378 14.89 12.57 -14.78
C LYS A 378 13.70 13.38 -15.29
N MET A 379 12.89 13.93 -14.40
CA MET A 379 11.77 14.79 -14.75
C MET A 379 12.24 16.09 -15.44
N ALA A 380 13.30 16.74 -14.94
CA ALA A 380 13.91 17.90 -15.59
C ALA A 380 14.40 17.57 -17.02
N GLN A 381 15.02 16.41 -17.20
CA GLN A 381 15.43 15.92 -18.53
C GLN A 381 14.25 15.71 -19.47
N MET A 382 13.13 15.17 -18.97
CA MET A 382 11.90 14.97 -19.76
C MET A 382 11.26 16.28 -20.20
N LEU A 383 11.37 17.34 -19.38
CA LEU A 383 10.87 18.68 -19.71
C LEU A 383 11.86 19.52 -20.53
N GLY A 384 13.14 19.16 -20.53
CA GLY A 384 14.21 19.94 -21.16
C GLY A 384 14.76 21.07 -20.28
N GLU A 385 14.51 21.03 -18.97
CA GLU A 385 14.88 22.07 -17.99
C GLU A 385 16.33 21.91 -17.55
N LYS A 386 17.27 22.43 -18.35
CA LYS A 386 18.71 22.18 -18.17
C LYS A 386 19.33 22.86 -16.95
N GLU A 387 18.85 24.04 -16.58
CA GLU A 387 19.35 24.76 -15.40
C GLU A 387 18.91 24.06 -14.12
N ASP A 388 17.64 23.64 -14.07
CA ASP A 388 17.09 22.88 -12.95
C ASP A 388 17.79 21.52 -12.82
N GLU A 389 18.01 20.80 -13.94
CA GLU A 389 18.76 19.53 -13.95
C GLU A 389 20.15 19.66 -13.30
N GLU A 390 20.89 20.71 -13.64
CA GLU A 390 22.23 20.97 -13.11
C GLU A 390 22.21 21.35 -11.62
N HIS A 391 21.20 22.12 -11.19
CA HIS A 391 21.01 22.45 -9.77
C HIS A 391 20.75 21.20 -8.93
N ILE A 392 19.79 20.38 -9.35
CA ILE A 392 19.42 19.15 -8.63
C ILE A 392 20.58 18.15 -8.62
N ARG A 393 21.39 18.10 -9.69
CA ARG A 393 22.59 17.26 -9.74
C ARG A 393 23.63 17.66 -8.69
N LYS A 394 23.84 18.94 -8.44
CA LYS A 394 24.75 19.41 -7.38
C LYS A 394 24.26 19.04 -6.00
N VAL A 395 22.95 19.16 -5.77
CA VAL A 395 22.30 18.70 -4.53
C VAL A 395 22.53 17.20 -4.33
N TYR A 396 22.29 16.41 -5.37
CA TYR A 396 22.51 14.96 -5.36
C TYR A 396 23.98 14.60 -5.05
N GLU A 397 24.95 15.26 -5.69
CA GLU A 397 26.39 14.97 -5.52
C GLU A 397 26.88 15.29 -4.09
N LYS A 398 26.33 16.36 -3.48
CA LYS A 398 26.59 16.71 -2.07
C LYS A 398 26.07 15.58 -1.17
N ALA A 399 24.79 15.24 -1.27
CA ALA A 399 24.16 14.18 -0.48
C ALA A 399 24.84 12.81 -0.65
N TRP A 400 25.25 12.48 -1.89
CA TRP A 400 25.95 11.23 -2.19
C TRP A 400 27.27 11.11 -1.43
N SER A 401 27.97 12.23 -1.26
CA SER A 401 29.24 12.27 -0.54
C SER A 401 29.06 11.95 0.94
N SER A 402 27.96 12.41 1.57
CA SER A 402 27.59 12.02 2.94
C SER A 402 27.10 10.58 3.03
N PHE A 403 26.24 10.15 2.11
CA PHE A 403 25.72 8.79 2.05
C PHE A 403 26.84 7.74 1.98
N GLU A 404 27.89 7.98 1.19
CA GLU A 404 29.03 7.06 1.11
C GLU A 404 29.75 6.87 2.45
N GLN A 405 29.65 7.83 3.38
CA GLN A 405 30.20 7.70 4.73
C GLN A 405 29.41 6.76 5.63
N LEU A 406 28.24 6.28 5.22
CA LEU A 406 27.48 5.24 5.92
C LEU A 406 28.00 3.83 5.58
N TRP A 407 28.78 3.66 4.52
CA TRP A 407 29.26 2.33 4.12
C TRP A 407 30.20 1.73 5.16
N ARG A 408 29.96 0.48 5.58
CA ARG A 408 30.84 -0.26 6.47
C ARG A 408 31.13 -1.66 5.95
N GLU A 409 32.35 -2.10 6.20
CA GLU A 409 32.74 -3.51 6.16
C GLU A 409 33.13 -3.93 7.58
N ASP A 410 32.37 -4.84 8.18
CA ASP A 410 32.58 -5.36 9.53
C ASP A 410 32.48 -6.90 9.54
N GLN A 411 32.64 -7.50 10.70
CA GLN A 411 32.47 -8.93 10.93
C GLN A 411 31.69 -9.14 12.23
N ASN A 412 30.67 -9.99 12.20
CA ASN A 412 29.93 -10.33 13.41
C ASN A 412 30.72 -11.28 14.33
N ARG A 413 30.23 -11.54 15.54
CA ARG A 413 30.87 -12.47 16.50
C ARG A 413 31.05 -13.89 15.97
N LYS A 414 30.27 -14.32 14.98
CA LYS A 414 30.35 -15.64 14.34
C LYS A 414 31.39 -15.69 13.20
N GLY A 415 32.03 -14.58 12.89
CA GLY A 415 33.01 -14.48 11.82
C GLY A 415 32.39 -14.24 10.44
N GLU A 416 31.11 -13.90 10.35
CA GLU A 416 30.44 -13.62 9.08
C GLU A 416 30.71 -12.18 8.67
N LYS A 417 31.10 -11.98 7.41
CA LYS A 417 31.36 -10.66 6.86
C LYS A 417 30.05 -9.89 6.71
N LEU A 418 30.04 -8.65 7.19
CA LEU A 418 28.95 -7.70 7.05
C LEU A 418 29.40 -6.56 6.13
N GLU A 419 28.63 -6.27 5.10
CA GLU A 419 28.94 -5.24 4.11
C GLU A 419 27.64 -4.51 3.75
N TYR A 420 27.42 -3.34 4.36
CA TYR A 420 26.15 -2.62 4.31
C TYR A 420 26.32 -1.14 4.67
N TYR A 421 25.29 -0.34 4.42
CA TYR A 421 25.19 1.01 4.99
C TYR A 421 24.62 0.89 6.40
N VAL A 422 25.33 1.44 7.39
CA VAL A 422 24.86 1.41 8.78
C VAL A 422 23.60 2.22 8.98
N THR A 423 22.80 1.86 9.98
CA THR A 423 21.51 2.51 10.24
C THR A 423 21.67 4.01 10.42
N CYS A 424 22.59 4.46 11.29
CA CYS A 424 22.88 5.88 11.51
C CYS A 424 24.38 6.14 11.65
N PHE A 425 24.83 7.30 11.19
CA PHE A 425 26.18 7.81 11.42
C PHE A 425 26.16 9.33 11.58
N ASP A 426 26.74 9.80 12.67
CA ASP A 426 26.99 11.22 12.91
C ASP A 426 28.52 11.46 12.80
N PRO A 427 28.98 12.22 11.79
CA PRO A 427 30.40 12.49 11.59
C PRO A 427 30.99 13.44 12.64
N GLU A 428 30.19 14.28 13.30
CA GLU A 428 30.66 15.23 14.31
C GLU A 428 30.96 14.52 15.63
N THR A 429 30.04 13.68 16.11
CA THR A 429 30.21 12.94 17.38
C THR A 429 30.95 11.61 17.20
N GLY A 430 30.96 11.06 15.98
CA GLY A 430 31.43 9.71 15.69
C GLY A 430 30.46 8.62 16.15
N ASN A 431 29.27 8.98 16.63
CA ASN A 431 28.25 8.02 17.02
C ASN A 431 27.80 7.20 15.80
N THR A 432 27.59 5.91 15.98
CA THR A 432 27.22 5.00 14.89
C THR A 432 26.22 3.97 15.40
N ASN A 433 25.05 3.90 14.78
CA ASN A 433 24.13 2.78 14.96
C ASN A 433 24.45 1.71 13.93
N THR A 434 25.06 0.60 14.38
CA THR A 434 25.47 -0.51 13.52
C THR A 434 24.38 -1.56 13.27
N ASP A 435 23.14 -1.32 13.67
CA ASP A 435 22.04 -2.25 13.35
C ASP A 435 21.92 -2.40 11.83
N VAL A 436 21.56 -3.61 11.39
CA VAL A 436 21.36 -3.95 9.99
C VAL A 436 19.91 -3.68 9.64
N TRP A 437 19.66 -2.60 8.91
CA TRP A 437 18.33 -2.19 8.50
C TRP A 437 17.96 -2.74 7.12
N THR A 438 16.82 -3.43 7.03
CA THR A 438 16.33 -4.06 5.80
C THR A 438 16.00 -3.06 4.69
N ASN A 439 15.45 -1.89 5.02
CA ASN A 439 14.87 -0.95 4.05
C ASN A 439 15.87 0.05 3.44
N GLN A 440 17.18 -0.12 3.67
CA GLN A 440 18.23 0.73 3.10
C GLN A 440 18.34 0.69 1.55
N LEU A 441 17.52 -0.12 0.86
CA LEU A 441 17.51 -0.27 -0.60
C LEU A 441 16.14 0.03 -1.24
N ASP A 442 15.18 0.56 -0.49
CA ASP A 442 13.82 0.78 -0.99
C ASP A 442 13.78 1.77 -2.17
N ALA A 443 14.50 2.89 -2.06
CA ALA A 443 14.59 3.87 -3.15
C ALA A 443 15.16 3.25 -4.44
N LEU A 444 16.18 2.40 -4.29
CA LEU A 444 16.80 1.67 -5.39
C LEU A 444 15.81 0.67 -6.01
N TRP A 445 15.09 -0.08 -5.19
CA TRP A 445 14.03 -0.98 -5.64
C TRP A 445 12.98 -0.22 -6.46
N TYR A 446 12.50 0.91 -5.94
CA TYR A 446 11.48 1.71 -6.58
C TYR A 446 11.92 2.25 -7.94
N LEU A 447 13.11 2.86 -8.00
CA LEU A 447 13.66 3.39 -9.24
C LEU A 447 13.92 2.29 -10.28
N THR A 448 14.37 1.13 -9.83
CA THR A 448 14.53 -0.06 -10.69
C THR A 448 13.17 -0.51 -11.23
N ALA A 449 12.13 -0.53 -10.38
CA ALA A 449 10.76 -0.90 -10.71
C ALA A 449 10.03 0.09 -11.65
N ILE A 450 10.64 1.25 -11.94
CA ILE A 450 10.15 2.17 -12.97
C ILE A 450 11.12 2.26 -14.15
N GLY A 451 12.15 1.40 -14.21
CA GLY A 451 13.09 1.30 -15.32
C GLY A 451 14.15 2.40 -15.33
N GLU A 452 14.48 2.98 -14.19
CA GLU A 452 15.68 3.82 -14.04
C GLU A 452 16.89 2.97 -13.61
N ALA A 453 18.09 3.45 -13.93
CA ALA A 453 19.32 2.75 -13.58
C ALA A 453 19.61 2.91 -12.07
N PRO A 454 20.06 1.83 -11.39
CA PRO A 454 20.42 1.92 -9.98
C PRO A 454 21.66 2.78 -9.79
N SER A 455 21.63 3.65 -8.79
CA SER A 455 22.77 4.51 -8.43
C SER A 455 23.81 3.76 -7.59
N ILE A 456 23.38 2.85 -6.72
CA ILE A 456 24.28 2.00 -5.94
C ILE A 456 24.84 0.89 -6.85
N PRO A 457 26.17 0.67 -6.89
CA PRO A 457 26.78 -0.37 -7.72
C PRO A 457 26.25 -1.77 -7.40
N GLU A 458 26.03 -2.58 -8.43
CA GLU A 458 25.49 -3.95 -8.32
C GLU A 458 26.24 -4.84 -7.31
N ASP A 459 27.57 -4.80 -7.30
CA ASP A 459 28.39 -5.56 -6.32
C ASP A 459 28.06 -5.17 -4.88
N ARG A 460 27.83 -3.88 -4.65
CA ARG A 460 27.47 -3.34 -3.34
C ARG A 460 26.05 -3.75 -2.94
N VAL A 461 25.10 -3.69 -3.87
CA VAL A 461 23.73 -4.17 -3.63
C VAL A 461 23.73 -5.65 -3.24
N LYS A 462 24.45 -6.49 -3.98
CA LYS A 462 24.59 -7.93 -3.67
C LYS A 462 25.18 -8.20 -2.28
N LYS A 463 26.10 -7.36 -1.82
CA LYS A 463 26.70 -7.44 -0.48
C LYS A 463 25.70 -7.06 0.62
N ILE A 464 24.94 -5.98 0.41
CA ILE A 464 23.87 -5.54 1.31
C ILE A 464 22.82 -6.64 1.45
N LEU A 465 22.31 -7.14 0.32
CA LEU A 465 21.28 -8.19 0.30
C LEU A 465 21.74 -9.47 1.03
N LYS A 466 22.99 -9.89 0.83
CA LYS A 466 23.57 -11.03 1.57
C LYS A 466 23.66 -10.77 3.07
N THR A 467 24.00 -9.54 3.46
CA THR A 467 24.08 -9.14 4.87
C THR A 467 22.69 -9.18 5.51
N ILE A 468 21.71 -8.49 4.91
CA ILE A 468 20.31 -8.47 5.39
C ILE A 468 19.74 -9.90 5.45
N TYR A 469 19.90 -10.68 4.38
CA TYR A 469 19.36 -12.04 4.31
C TYR A 469 19.87 -12.94 5.43
N ARG A 470 21.14 -12.82 5.80
CA ARG A 470 21.73 -13.64 6.87
C ARG A 470 21.40 -13.12 8.26
N THR A 471 21.52 -11.81 8.44
CA THR A 471 21.43 -11.19 9.77
C THR A 471 19.99 -11.03 10.24
N ASN A 472 19.08 -10.59 9.36
CA ASN A 472 17.74 -10.14 9.75
C ASN A 472 16.72 -11.28 9.88
N ARG A 473 17.11 -12.52 9.56
CA ARG A 473 16.21 -13.68 9.62
C ARG A 473 15.64 -13.89 11.02
N ALA A 474 14.33 -14.11 11.09
CA ALA A 474 13.52 -14.38 12.27
C ALA A 474 12.53 -15.53 11.98
N PHE A 475 11.74 -15.94 12.97
CA PHE A 475 10.74 -16.99 12.77
C PHE A 475 9.70 -16.60 11.71
N MET A 476 9.16 -15.38 11.76
CA MET A 476 8.10 -14.92 10.85
C MET A 476 8.59 -14.39 9.49
N GLY A 477 9.89 -14.24 9.28
CA GLY A 477 10.44 -13.68 8.05
C GLY A 477 11.77 -12.99 8.32
N TRP A 478 11.98 -11.81 7.74
CA TRP A 478 13.12 -10.95 7.99
C TRP A 478 12.66 -9.70 8.73
N ALA A 479 13.21 -9.51 9.92
CA ALA A 479 12.90 -8.37 10.78
C ALA A 479 13.41 -7.06 10.15
N MET A 480 12.74 -5.95 10.49
CA MET A 480 13.10 -4.61 10.04
C MET A 480 14.56 -4.29 10.34
N CYS A 481 14.97 -4.50 11.58
CA CYS A 481 16.32 -4.31 12.08
C CYS A 481 16.75 -5.50 12.94
N LYS A 482 18.03 -5.86 12.83
CA LYS A 482 18.71 -6.68 13.83
C LYS A 482 20.05 -6.06 14.15
N THR A 483 20.53 -6.27 15.37
CA THR A 483 21.91 -5.92 15.69
C THR A 483 22.87 -6.63 14.73
N LYS A 484 24.09 -6.12 14.60
CA LYS A 484 25.11 -6.74 13.74
C LYS A 484 25.41 -8.22 14.07
N ASP A 485 25.08 -8.65 15.28
CA ASP A 485 25.24 -10.03 15.75
C ASP A 485 24.00 -10.92 15.49
N GLY A 486 22.93 -10.38 14.92
CA GLY A 486 21.68 -11.09 14.59
C GLY A 486 20.67 -11.18 15.73
N GLU A 487 20.87 -10.39 16.78
CA GLU A 487 19.96 -10.28 17.93
C GLU A 487 18.91 -9.18 17.72
N ALA A 488 17.79 -9.27 18.44
CA ALA A 488 16.74 -8.26 18.44
C ALA A 488 17.27 -6.88 18.90
N VAL A 489 16.80 -5.81 18.25
CA VAL A 489 17.07 -4.41 18.62
C VAL A 489 16.09 -3.93 19.68
N GLU A 490 16.29 -2.79 20.34
CA GLU A 490 15.35 -2.31 21.38
C GLU A 490 14.02 -1.78 20.82
N SER A 491 14.02 -1.23 19.61
CA SER A 491 12.83 -0.69 18.96
C SER A 491 11.81 -1.78 18.62
N GLU A 492 10.54 -1.57 18.98
CA GLU A 492 9.44 -2.51 18.64
C GLU A 492 9.30 -2.67 17.11
N GLN A 493 9.18 -1.57 16.37
CA GLN A 493 9.14 -1.62 14.89
C GLN A 493 10.41 -2.23 14.30
N GLY A 494 11.56 -1.97 14.94
CA GLY A 494 12.83 -2.57 14.56
C GLY A 494 12.82 -4.10 14.68
N GLN A 495 12.16 -4.65 15.69
CA GLN A 495 12.06 -6.10 15.87
C GLN A 495 11.04 -6.76 14.94
N ASP A 496 10.01 -6.02 14.50
CA ASP A 496 8.91 -6.59 13.74
C ASP A 496 9.31 -7.00 12.32
N VAL A 497 8.54 -7.94 11.76
CA VAL A 497 8.61 -8.35 10.35
C VAL A 497 7.55 -7.58 9.58
N TYR A 498 7.97 -6.71 8.67
CA TYR A 498 7.07 -6.01 7.76
C TYR A 498 6.87 -6.83 6.49
N THR A 499 5.62 -7.10 6.14
CA THR A 499 5.24 -7.94 4.99
C THR A 499 5.76 -7.32 3.69
N THR A 500 5.63 -5.99 3.56
CA THR A 500 6.18 -5.23 2.42
C THR A 500 7.70 -5.32 2.34
N SER A 501 8.42 -5.07 3.43
CA SER A 501 9.88 -5.09 3.42
C SER A 501 10.41 -6.46 3.00
N ASN A 502 9.71 -7.53 3.38
CA ASN A 502 10.02 -8.89 2.96
C ASN A 502 9.71 -9.12 1.46
N TYR A 503 8.62 -8.58 0.93
CA TYR A 503 8.37 -8.60 -0.51
C TYR A 503 9.43 -7.83 -1.29
N VAL A 504 9.82 -6.63 -0.85
CA VAL A 504 10.89 -5.84 -1.48
C VAL A 504 12.22 -6.59 -1.44
N LEU A 505 12.57 -7.17 -0.28
CA LEU A 505 13.75 -8.01 -0.12
C LEU A 505 13.73 -9.20 -1.09
N ALA A 506 12.62 -9.94 -1.18
CA ALA A 506 12.48 -11.08 -2.09
C ALA A 506 12.65 -10.66 -3.56
N GLN A 507 12.08 -9.53 -3.94
CA GLN A 507 12.17 -8.99 -5.29
C GLN A 507 13.60 -8.57 -5.65
N LEU A 508 14.30 -7.88 -4.75
CA LEU A 508 15.70 -7.51 -4.95
C LEU A 508 16.61 -8.74 -4.99
N LEU A 509 16.38 -9.74 -4.12
CA LEU A 509 17.11 -11.00 -4.16
C LEU A 509 16.98 -11.67 -5.53
N ASP A 510 15.76 -11.78 -6.08
CA ASP A 510 15.56 -12.35 -7.42
C ASP A 510 16.25 -11.51 -8.51
N HIS A 511 16.02 -10.19 -8.50
CA HIS A 511 16.56 -9.27 -9.51
C HIS A 511 18.10 -9.33 -9.58
N TYR A 512 18.77 -9.51 -8.44
CA TYR A 512 20.22 -9.62 -8.35
C TYR A 512 20.75 -11.07 -8.37
N GLY A 513 19.91 -12.05 -8.71
CA GLY A 513 20.32 -13.44 -8.99
C GLY A 513 20.45 -14.35 -7.76
N MET A 514 19.91 -13.94 -6.61
CA MET A 514 19.80 -14.74 -5.38
C MET A 514 18.42 -15.41 -5.32
N VAL A 515 18.14 -16.23 -6.34
CA VAL A 515 16.79 -16.78 -6.63
C VAL A 515 16.32 -17.72 -5.52
N GLU A 516 17.20 -18.56 -4.96
CA GLU A 516 16.82 -19.49 -3.91
C GLU A 516 16.47 -18.75 -2.61
N GLU A 517 17.24 -17.72 -2.27
CA GLU A 517 16.96 -16.82 -1.15
C GLU A 517 15.62 -16.10 -1.35
N SER A 518 15.35 -15.57 -2.56
CA SER A 518 14.08 -14.93 -2.89
C SER A 518 12.88 -15.87 -2.66
N LYS A 519 12.96 -17.10 -3.18
CA LYS A 519 11.92 -18.11 -3.00
C LYS A 519 11.71 -18.49 -1.54
N GLU A 520 12.78 -18.53 -0.75
CA GLU A 520 12.68 -18.77 0.68
C GLU A 520 11.90 -17.65 1.37
N VAL A 521 12.17 -16.38 1.04
CA VAL A 521 11.41 -15.24 1.60
C VAL A 521 9.93 -15.33 1.20
N TYR A 522 9.61 -15.56 -0.08
CA TYR A 522 8.22 -15.74 -0.50
C TYR A 522 7.52 -16.90 0.18
N LYS A 523 8.23 -18.01 0.43
CA LYS A 523 7.69 -19.14 1.19
C LYS A 523 7.35 -18.77 2.64
N HIS A 524 8.12 -17.89 3.27
CA HIS A 524 7.78 -17.39 4.61
C HIS A 524 6.57 -16.46 4.56
N MET A 525 6.52 -15.51 3.62
CA MET A 525 5.38 -14.61 3.48
C MET A 525 4.07 -15.35 3.15
N ASP A 526 4.17 -16.39 2.33
CA ASP A 526 3.07 -17.29 2.04
C ASP A 526 2.53 -18.01 3.29
N ARG A 527 3.42 -18.52 4.14
CA ARG A 527 3.03 -19.08 5.44
C ARG A 527 2.41 -18.02 6.34
N VAL A 528 2.99 -16.81 6.39
CA VAL A 528 2.46 -15.70 7.19
C VAL A 528 1.03 -15.36 6.75
N VAL A 529 0.80 -15.15 5.46
CA VAL A 529 -0.50 -14.72 4.92
C VAL A 529 -1.57 -15.80 5.04
N PHE A 530 -1.23 -17.07 4.74
CA PHE A 530 -2.24 -18.14 4.61
C PHE A 530 -2.35 -19.07 5.82
N ASP A 531 -1.31 -19.17 6.65
CA ASP A 531 -1.31 -20.06 7.82
C ASP A 531 -1.35 -19.30 9.15
N CYS A 532 -0.84 -18.05 9.20
CA CYS A 532 -0.77 -17.26 10.44
C CYS A 532 -1.74 -16.06 10.48
N ALA A 533 -2.12 -15.52 9.32
CA ALA A 533 -3.03 -14.38 9.20
C ALA A 533 -4.37 -14.79 8.59
N ASN A 534 -5.29 -13.83 8.49
CA ASN A 534 -6.53 -14.00 7.74
C ASN A 534 -6.30 -13.59 6.27
N THR A 535 -6.71 -14.45 5.35
CA THR A 535 -6.73 -14.13 3.92
C THR A 535 -7.59 -12.89 3.66
N LEU A 536 -7.17 -12.03 2.73
CA LEU A 536 -7.82 -10.75 2.40
C LEU A 536 -7.76 -9.67 3.49
N THR A 537 -6.90 -9.85 4.50
CA THR A 537 -6.58 -8.82 5.50
C THR A 537 -5.10 -8.88 5.85
N THR A 538 -4.22 -8.86 4.85
CA THR A 538 -2.77 -8.96 5.07
C THR A 538 -2.29 -7.90 6.06
N PRO A 539 -1.50 -8.28 7.07
CA PRO A 539 -0.97 -7.30 8.02
C PRO A 539 0.15 -6.45 7.42
N ASP A 540 0.33 -5.24 7.93
CA ASP A 540 1.52 -4.43 7.60
C ASP A 540 2.77 -5.09 8.17
N ASN A 541 2.70 -5.39 9.47
CA ASN A 541 3.76 -5.98 10.26
C ASN A 541 3.21 -6.94 11.32
N LEU A 542 4.10 -7.83 11.75
CA LEU A 542 3.86 -8.83 12.77
C LEU A 542 5.13 -9.03 13.60
N ARG A 543 4.94 -9.57 14.81
CA ARG A 543 6.05 -9.92 15.70
C ARG A 543 6.98 -10.91 15.02
N ALA A 544 8.30 -10.70 15.17
CA ALA A 544 9.30 -11.52 14.50
C ALA A 544 9.32 -12.98 14.99
N GLU A 545 9.03 -13.18 16.26
CA GLU A 545 9.02 -14.48 16.95
C GLU A 545 7.60 -14.79 17.45
N LEU A 546 7.35 -16.05 17.83
CA LEU A 546 6.10 -16.41 18.52
C LEU A 546 6.12 -15.84 19.94
N GLU A 547 5.05 -15.16 20.34
CA GLU A 547 4.92 -14.61 21.70
C GLU A 547 3.61 -15.04 22.37
N ILE A 548 3.49 -14.76 23.68
CA ILE A 548 2.29 -15.04 24.46
C ILE A 548 1.73 -13.69 24.88
N GLU A 549 0.53 -13.35 24.40
CA GLU A 549 -0.17 -12.14 24.81
C GLU A 549 -1.07 -12.38 26.05
N ALA A 550 -1.56 -11.28 26.63
CA ALA A 550 -2.39 -11.31 27.81
C ALA A 550 -3.69 -12.10 27.57
N GLY A 551 -3.82 -13.26 28.23
CA GLY A 551 -4.97 -14.14 28.12
C GLY A 551 -4.72 -15.40 27.29
N GLU A 552 -3.55 -15.52 26.67
CA GLU A 552 -3.15 -16.69 25.92
C GLU A 552 -2.44 -17.73 26.79
N THR A 553 -2.45 -18.99 26.32
CA THR A 553 -1.84 -20.13 27.05
C THR A 553 -0.67 -20.76 26.29
N GLU A 554 -0.51 -20.44 25.02
CA GLU A 554 0.53 -20.96 24.14
C GLU A 554 1.04 -19.82 23.25
N ALA A 555 2.30 -19.89 22.84
CA ALA A 555 2.90 -18.86 21.99
C ALA A 555 2.33 -18.95 20.57
N GLY A 556 1.93 -17.81 20.01
CA GLY A 556 1.26 -17.70 18.73
C GLY A 556 1.85 -16.61 17.83
N PRO A 557 1.39 -16.53 16.57
CA PRO A 557 1.62 -15.38 15.72
C PRO A 557 0.79 -14.17 16.17
N HIS A 558 1.42 -13.00 16.24
CA HIS A 558 0.76 -11.73 16.59
C HIS A 558 1.03 -10.69 15.51
N TYR A 559 -0.04 -10.21 14.87
CA TYR A 559 0.01 -9.09 13.96
C TYR A 559 -0.19 -7.78 14.72
N ILE A 560 0.48 -6.71 14.30
CA ILE A 560 0.34 -5.40 14.91
C ILE A 560 -0.88 -4.69 14.33
N VAL A 561 -1.00 -4.70 13.01
CA VAL A 561 -2.12 -4.08 12.28
C VAL A 561 -2.47 -4.90 11.03
N ALA A 562 -3.76 -5.08 10.77
CA ALA A 562 -4.29 -5.89 9.67
C ALA A 562 -4.90 -5.05 8.55
N ALA A 563 -5.17 -5.69 7.41
CA ALA A 563 -5.86 -5.10 6.25
C ALA A 563 -5.17 -3.83 5.71
N TYR A 564 -3.89 -3.95 5.37
CA TYR A 564 -3.03 -2.81 5.03
C TYR A 564 -2.72 -2.74 3.51
N PRO A 565 -2.51 -1.56 2.90
CA PRO A 565 -2.20 -1.41 1.47
C PRO A 565 -0.78 -1.77 1.08
N ARG A 566 0.17 -1.52 1.98
CA ARG A 566 1.61 -1.65 1.71
C ARG A 566 2.01 -3.01 1.13
N PRO A 567 1.44 -4.15 1.57
CA PRO A 567 1.69 -5.47 0.99
C PRO A 567 1.42 -5.59 -0.52
N GLY A 568 0.61 -4.69 -1.11
CA GLY A 568 0.41 -4.58 -2.55
C GLY A 568 1.70 -4.44 -3.37
N ALA A 569 2.83 -4.08 -2.73
CA ALA A 569 4.18 -4.12 -3.29
C ALA A 569 4.57 -5.45 -3.93
N VAL A 570 3.95 -6.59 -3.55
CA VAL A 570 4.23 -7.90 -4.17
C VAL A 570 4.03 -7.88 -5.69
N TRP A 571 3.11 -7.06 -6.20
CA TRP A 571 2.84 -6.91 -7.64
C TRP A 571 4.03 -6.37 -8.42
N THR A 572 4.92 -5.61 -7.76
CA THR A 572 6.12 -5.03 -8.36
C THR A 572 7.10 -6.10 -8.85
N HIS A 573 6.99 -7.35 -8.37
CA HIS A 573 7.75 -8.47 -8.93
C HIS A 573 7.50 -8.67 -10.44
N LEU A 574 6.24 -8.56 -10.90
CA LEU A 574 5.91 -8.67 -12.32
C LEU A 574 6.53 -7.53 -13.12
N VAL A 575 6.51 -6.32 -12.55
CA VAL A 575 7.03 -5.11 -13.16
C VAL A 575 8.55 -5.19 -13.31
N LEU A 576 9.28 -5.64 -12.28
CA LEU A 576 10.73 -5.83 -12.31
C LEU A 576 11.15 -6.87 -13.36
N ASN A 577 10.41 -7.97 -13.50
CA ASN A 577 10.67 -8.97 -14.53
C ASN A 577 10.45 -8.39 -15.93
N HIS A 578 9.34 -7.67 -16.14
CA HIS A 578 9.05 -7.01 -17.41
C HIS A 578 10.13 -5.98 -17.79
N ILE A 579 10.59 -5.17 -16.83
CA ILE A 579 11.66 -4.20 -17.03
C ILE A 579 12.97 -4.90 -17.39
N ARG A 580 13.32 -6.00 -16.71
CA ARG A 580 14.51 -6.78 -17.03
C ARG A 580 14.47 -7.30 -18.46
N ASP A 581 13.33 -7.85 -18.90
CA ASP A 581 13.15 -8.34 -20.28
C ASP A 581 13.31 -7.22 -21.31
N LEU A 582 12.75 -6.04 -21.03
CA LEU A 582 12.92 -4.85 -21.88
C LEU A 582 14.38 -4.37 -21.91
N GLN A 583 15.06 -4.33 -20.76
CA GLN A 583 16.48 -3.91 -20.67
C GLN A 583 17.39 -4.85 -21.48
N ASP A 584 17.17 -6.16 -21.38
CA ASP A 584 17.91 -7.17 -22.12
C ASP A 584 17.63 -7.10 -23.63
N GLY A 585 16.36 -6.95 -24.02
CA GLY A 585 15.95 -6.81 -25.42
C GLY A 585 16.47 -5.54 -26.09
N ASN A 586 16.35 -4.40 -25.40
CA ASN A 586 16.74 -3.08 -25.90
C ASN A 586 18.23 -2.78 -25.70
N ARG A 587 18.96 -3.62 -24.92
CA ARG A 587 20.38 -3.43 -24.54
C ARG A 587 20.63 -2.07 -23.89
N THR A 588 19.74 -1.67 -22.99
CA THR A 588 19.76 -0.39 -22.28
C THR A 588 19.63 -0.63 -20.78
N ARG A 589 20.11 0.31 -19.97
CA ARG A 589 19.91 0.30 -18.52
C ARG A 589 18.68 1.09 -18.07
N THR A 590 18.08 1.86 -18.97
CA THR A 590 16.90 2.68 -18.68
C THR A 590 15.80 2.42 -19.70
N ILE A 591 14.56 2.42 -19.24
CA ILE A 591 13.35 2.17 -20.04
C ILE A 591 12.52 3.45 -20.13
N GLY A 592 12.05 3.80 -21.33
CA GLY A 592 11.23 4.98 -21.57
C GLY A 592 9.74 4.73 -21.31
N PRO A 593 8.92 5.79 -21.25
CA PRO A 593 7.46 5.65 -21.10
C PRO A 593 6.81 4.80 -22.20
N GLU A 594 7.30 4.89 -23.44
CA GLU A 594 6.78 4.19 -24.61
C GLU A 594 6.75 2.66 -24.46
N ASP A 595 7.69 2.10 -23.70
CA ASP A 595 7.79 0.66 -23.45
C ASP A 595 6.97 0.23 -22.21
N LEU A 596 6.75 1.13 -21.24
CA LEU A 596 6.07 0.81 -19.97
C LEU A 596 4.55 1.02 -20.05
N MET A 597 4.09 2.04 -20.78
CA MET A 597 2.66 2.37 -20.89
C MET A 597 1.76 1.19 -21.29
N PRO A 598 2.16 0.31 -22.22
CA PRO A 598 1.30 -0.80 -22.62
C PRO A 598 1.15 -1.90 -21.55
N PHE A 599 2.02 -1.95 -20.54
CA PHE A 599 2.14 -3.10 -19.64
C PHE A 599 0.88 -3.38 -18.83
N PHE A 600 0.39 -2.40 -18.04
CA PHE A 600 -0.80 -2.61 -17.21
C PHE A 600 -2.09 -2.80 -18.02
N PRO A 601 -2.37 -2.01 -19.09
CA PRO A 601 -3.50 -2.28 -19.96
C PRO A 601 -3.49 -3.70 -20.55
N TRP A 602 -2.32 -4.18 -20.99
CA TRP A 602 -2.17 -5.55 -21.46
C TRP A 602 -2.37 -6.58 -20.34
N LEU A 603 -1.76 -6.37 -19.18
CA LEU A 603 -1.83 -7.28 -18.03
C LEU A 603 -3.27 -7.46 -17.54
N MET A 604 -4.04 -6.37 -17.50
CA MET A 604 -5.43 -6.34 -16.99
C MET A 604 -6.50 -6.45 -18.08
N GLY A 605 -6.08 -6.58 -19.35
CA GLY A 605 -6.97 -6.72 -20.50
C GLY A 605 -7.69 -8.06 -20.58
N GLY A 606 -8.79 -8.13 -21.33
CA GLY A 606 -9.53 -9.37 -21.56
C GLY A 606 -8.73 -10.46 -22.31
N PRO A 607 -9.33 -11.64 -22.56
CA PRO A 607 -8.71 -12.75 -23.27
C PRO A 607 -8.18 -12.39 -24.67
N ASP A 608 -8.87 -11.49 -25.37
CA ASP A 608 -8.50 -11.04 -26.72
C ASP A 608 -7.46 -9.92 -26.72
N GLY A 609 -6.99 -9.49 -25.54
CA GLY A 609 -6.10 -8.34 -25.36
C GLY A 609 -6.71 -7.12 -26.02
N ASP A 610 -7.71 -6.49 -25.38
CA ASP A 610 -8.51 -5.40 -25.95
C ASP A 610 -7.62 -4.42 -26.74
N LYS A 611 -7.74 -4.52 -28.08
CA LYS A 611 -7.10 -3.65 -29.07
C LYS A 611 -7.84 -2.34 -29.20
#